data_AF-A0A941HR67-F1
#
_entry.id   AF-A0A941HR67-F1
#
_cell.length_a   1.000
_cell.length_b   1.000
_cell.length_c   1.000
_cell.angle_alpha   90.00
_cell.angle_beta   90.00
_cell.angle_gamma   90.00
#
_symmetry.space_group_name_H-M   'P 1'
#
loop_
_entity.id
_entity.type
_entity.pdbx_description
1 polymer ?
#
loop_
_entity_poly.entity_id
_entity_poly.type
_entity_poly.pdbx_seq_one_letter_code
_entity_poly.pdbx_strand_id
1 'polypeptide(L)'
;MKYWRTALVVLLSFLATALLFRFMESPLFHIQYFDKEILNFYVNYELSTILLSLAFLGILYGLAPRLRLGYLNLKHRDGVVQPVPLIGLKPKANEGWKTIGLTLGGIITLVTGLVVYINRIFRRADLTVLSGDSPHPSHGPHELFY
;
A
#
# COMPACT_ATOMS: atom_id res chain seq x y z
N MET A 1 35.93 -15.73 -1.44
CA MET A 1 35.08 -14.57 -1.11
C MET A 1 33.63 -14.99 -0.93
N LYS A 2 33.21 -15.31 0.31
CA LYS A 2 31.96 -16.06 0.58
C LYS A 2 30.69 -15.18 0.72
N TYR A 3 30.85 -13.86 0.89
CA TYR A 3 29.74 -12.92 1.16
C TYR A 3 29.48 -11.89 0.05
N TRP A 4 30.18 -11.99 -1.09
CA TRP A 4 30.08 -11.01 -2.17
C TRP A 4 28.65 -10.89 -2.73
N ARG A 5 27.94 -12.02 -2.88
CA ARG A 5 26.56 -12.03 -3.41
C ARG A 5 25.55 -11.40 -2.45
N THR A 6 25.70 -11.61 -1.14
CA THR A 6 24.88 -10.96 -0.11
C THR A 6 25.14 -9.46 -0.05
N ALA A 7 26.41 -9.04 -0.16
CA ALA A 7 26.76 -7.63 -0.28
C ALA A 7 26.11 -7.02 -1.52
N LEU A 8 26.11 -7.74 -2.64
CA LEU A 8 25.46 -7.32 -3.89
C LEU A 8 23.95 -7.13 -3.70
N VAL A 9 23.24 -8.08 -3.06
CA VAL A 9 21.79 -7.96 -2.80
C VAL A 9 21.49 -6.76 -1.90
N VAL A 10 22.25 -6.55 -0.82
CA VAL A 10 22.07 -5.38 0.08
C VAL A 10 22.28 -4.08 -0.69
N LEU A 11 23.34 -4.01 -1.51
CA LEU A 11 23.65 -2.83 -2.32
C LEU A 11 22.55 -2.58 -3.37
N LEU A 12 22.00 -3.64 -3.96
CA LEU A 12 20.88 -3.57 -4.91
C LEU A 12 19.58 -3.14 -4.22
N SER A 13 19.35 -3.53 -2.96
CA SER A 13 18.24 -3.04 -2.14
C SER A 13 18.36 -1.55 -1.86
N PHE A 14 19.54 -1.06 -1.44
CA PHE A 14 19.78 0.37 -1.27
C PHE A 14 19.58 1.15 -2.58
N LEU A 15 20.03 0.57 -3.70
CA LEU A 15 19.82 1.15 -5.02
C LEU A 15 18.34 1.21 -5.39
N ALA A 16 17.57 0.15 -5.13
CA ALA A 16 16.12 0.14 -5.35
C ALA A 16 15.39 1.19 -4.50
N THR A 17 15.78 1.37 -3.24
CA THR A 17 15.25 2.45 -2.39
C THR A 17 15.58 3.83 -2.95
N ALA A 18 16.80 4.05 -3.42
CA ALA A 18 17.19 5.31 -4.06
C ALA A 18 16.40 5.57 -5.35
N LEU A 19 16.14 4.53 -6.16
CA LEU A 19 15.31 4.64 -7.36
C LEU A 19 13.85 4.97 -7.02
N LEU A 20 13.29 4.39 -5.95
CA LEU A 20 11.94 4.74 -5.49
C LEU A 20 11.84 6.21 -5.08
N PHE A 21 12.84 6.72 -4.36
CA PHE A 21 12.93 8.15 -4.04
C PHE A 21 12.98 9.01 -5.30
N ARG A 22 13.74 8.59 -6.31
CA ARG A 22 13.81 9.31 -7.59
C ARG A 22 12.47 9.28 -8.34
N PHE A 23 11.72 8.19 -8.26
CA PHE A 23 10.39 8.09 -8.89
C PHE A 23 9.32 8.93 -8.21
N MET A 24 9.51 9.33 -6.95
CA MET A 24 8.65 10.34 -6.32
C MET A 24 8.81 11.72 -6.97
N GLU A 25 9.98 12.06 -7.50
CA GLU A 25 10.22 13.37 -8.14
C GLU A 25 9.85 13.36 -9.63
N SER A 26 10.08 12.24 -10.32
CA SER A 26 9.75 12.09 -11.74
C SER A 26 9.25 10.67 -12.02
N PRO A 27 7.93 10.45 -12.18
CA PRO A 27 7.41 9.14 -12.53
C PRO A 27 7.95 8.71 -13.90
N LEU A 28 8.27 7.43 -14.07
CA LEU A 28 8.82 6.91 -15.34
C LEU A 28 7.79 6.96 -16.47
N PHE A 29 6.52 6.84 -16.12
CA PHE A 29 5.41 6.84 -17.06
C PHE A 29 4.68 8.18 -17.00
N HIS A 30 4.24 8.68 -18.15
CA HIS A 30 3.44 9.90 -18.28
C HIS A 30 2.14 9.58 -19.01
N ILE A 31 1.39 8.63 -18.47
CA ILE A 31 0.09 8.24 -19.02
C ILE A 31 -0.95 9.28 -18.56
N GLN A 32 -1.53 10.00 -19.51
CA GLN A 32 -2.58 10.99 -19.29
C GLN A 32 -3.95 10.37 -19.57
N TYR A 33 -4.46 9.56 -18.64
CA TYR A 33 -5.75 8.88 -18.81
C TYR A 33 -6.92 9.61 -18.15
N PHE A 34 -6.65 10.37 -17.08
CA PHE A 34 -7.66 11.10 -16.31
C PHE A 34 -7.55 12.61 -16.55
N ASP A 35 -8.68 13.32 -16.50
CA ASP A 35 -8.71 14.79 -16.63
C ASP A 35 -8.03 15.54 -15.47
N LYS A 36 -7.77 14.85 -14.34
CA LYS A 36 -7.08 15.40 -13.18
C LYS A 36 -5.60 15.01 -13.22
N GLU A 37 -4.72 16.01 -13.39
CA GLU A 37 -3.26 15.84 -13.40
C GLU A 37 -2.74 15.10 -12.15
N ILE A 38 -3.31 15.39 -10.97
CA ILE A 38 -2.94 14.72 -9.73
C ILE A 38 -3.20 13.21 -9.78
N LEU A 39 -4.30 12.78 -10.42
CA LEU A 39 -4.67 11.37 -10.49
C LEU A 39 -3.77 10.63 -11.47
N ASN A 40 -3.42 11.26 -12.59
CA ASN A 40 -2.42 10.74 -13.51
C ASN A 40 -1.06 10.58 -12.82
N PHE A 41 -0.64 11.54 -12.00
CA PHE A 41 0.62 11.45 -11.27
C PHE A 41 0.67 10.22 -10.36
N TYR A 42 -0.37 10.00 -9.53
CA TYR A 42 -0.42 8.84 -8.64
C TYR A 42 -0.46 7.51 -9.39
N VAL A 43 -1.25 7.40 -10.46
CA VAL A 43 -1.33 6.17 -11.28
C VAL A 43 0.02 5.86 -11.91
N ASN A 44 0.69 6.87 -12.45
CA ASN A 44 2.01 6.69 -13.05
C ASN A 44 3.08 6.33 -12.00
N TYR A 45 3.01 6.89 -10.81
CA TYR A 45 3.90 6.55 -9.69
C TYR A 45 3.70 5.09 -9.24
N GLU A 46 2.45 4.65 -9.05
CA GLU A 46 2.13 3.27 -8.68
C GLU A 46 2.61 2.28 -9.75
N LEU A 47 2.39 2.58 -11.03
CA LEU A 47 2.87 1.74 -12.14
C LEU A 47 4.40 1.66 -12.19
N SER A 48 5.09 2.79 -12.02
CA SER A 48 6.56 2.83 -11.97
C SER A 48 7.10 1.98 -10.81
N THR A 49 6.44 2.06 -9.66
CA THR A 49 6.79 1.33 -8.44
C THR A 49 6.58 -0.17 -8.60
N ILE A 50 5.45 -0.60 -9.17
CA ILE A 50 5.18 -2.01 -9.46
C ILE A 50 6.19 -2.58 -10.44
N LEU A 51 6.51 -1.84 -11.51
CA LEU A 51 7.49 -2.28 -12.51
C LEU A 51 8.88 -2.44 -11.87
N LEU A 52 9.30 -1.49 -11.04
CA LEU A 52 10.57 -1.56 -10.32
C LEU A 52 10.59 -2.75 -9.36
N SER A 53 9.51 -2.98 -8.63
CA SER A 53 9.38 -4.12 -7.73
C SER A 53 9.47 -5.45 -8.48
N LEU A 54 8.85 -5.57 -9.65
CA LEU A 54 8.95 -6.75 -10.51
C LEU A 54 10.37 -6.95 -11.04
N ALA A 55 11.03 -5.88 -11.50
CA ALA A 55 12.40 -5.93 -11.97
C ALA A 55 13.36 -6.35 -10.85
N PHE A 56 13.22 -5.76 -9.67
CA PHE A 56 13.99 -6.11 -8.48
C PHE A 56 13.79 -7.58 -8.09
N LEU A 57 12.53 -8.04 -8.07
CA LEU A 57 12.20 -9.43 -7.78
C LEU A 57 12.78 -10.40 -8.83
N GLY A 58 12.76 -10.03 -10.10
CA GLY A 58 13.37 -10.79 -11.20
C GLY A 58 14.89 -10.92 -11.06
N ILE A 59 15.58 -9.82 -10.71
CA ILE A 59 17.02 -9.83 -10.44
C ILE A 59 17.33 -10.71 -9.23
N LEU A 60 16.55 -10.57 -8.16
CA LEU A 60 16.71 -11.38 -6.95
C LEU A 60 16.53 -12.87 -7.26
N TYR A 61 15.54 -13.20 -8.09
CA TYR A 61 15.28 -14.57 -8.55
C TYR A 61 16.47 -15.15 -9.33
N GLY A 62 17.05 -14.40 -10.27
CA GLY A 62 18.24 -14.82 -11.02
C GLY A 62 19.49 -15.00 -10.15
N LEU A 63 19.64 -14.20 -9.09
CA LEU A 63 20.79 -14.24 -8.17
C LEU A 63 20.66 -15.30 -7.06
N ALA A 64 19.52 -15.99 -6.95
CA ALA A 64 19.16 -16.85 -5.83
C ALA A 64 19.27 -18.38 -6.05
N PRO A 65 20.22 -18.97 -6.83
CA PRO A 65 20.32 -20.43 -6.88
C PRO A 65 20.66 -21.08 -5.52
N ARG A 66 21.10 -20.32 -4.50
CA ARG A 66 21.28 -20.80 -3.12
C ARG A 66 20.84 -19.84 -2.00
N LEU A 67 20.27 -18.67 -2.30
CA LEU A 67 19.51 -17.90 -1.28
C LEU A 67 18.19 -18.62 -1.02
N ARG A 68 18.29 -19.77 -0.35
CA ARG A 68 17.19 -20.60 0.16
C ARG A 68 15.91 -20.45 -0.66
N LEU A 69 15.94 -21.03 -1.86
CA LEU A 69 14.77 -21.32 -2.69
C LEU A 69 13.60 -21.91 -1.89
N GLY A 70 13.81 -22.48 -0.70
CA GLY A 70 12.74 -22.89 0.22
C GLY A 70 11.77 -21.79 0.67
N TYR A 71 12.21 -20.51 0.80
CA TYR A 71 11.34 -19.41 1.24
C TYR A 71 10.56 -18.74 0.12
N LEU A 72 11.10 -18.74 -1.11
CA LEU A 72 10.44 -18.23 -2.31
C LEU A 72 9.85 -19.36 -3.18
N ASN A 73 9.86 -20.60 -2.69
CA ASN A 73 9.23 -21.72 -3.38
C ASN A 73 7.71 -21.51 -3.35
N LEU A 74 7.15 -20.96 -4.43
CA LEU A 74 5.72 -20.82 -4.64
C LEU A 74 4.95 -22.15 -4.51
N LYS A 75 5.65 -23.30 -4.60
CA LYS A 75 5.10 -24.64 -4.39
C LYS A 75 4.90 -25.01 -2.91
N HIS A 76 5.61 -24.37 -1.98
CA HIS A 76 5.48 -24.54 -0.52
C HIS A 76 4.89 -23.30 0.15
N ARG A 77 3.97 -22.61 -0.53
CA ARG A 77 3.27 -21.44 0.01
C ARG A 77 2.35 -21.78 1.19
N ASP A 78 2.03 -23.06 1.37
CA ASP A 78 1.27 -23.63 2.49
C ASP A 78 2.20 -24.27 3.55
N GLY A 79 3.32 -23.63 3.86
CA GLY A 79 4.14 -24.03 5.01
C GLY A 79 3.31 -23.94 6.30
N VAL A 80 3.43 -24.95 7.17
CA VAL A 80 2.81 -24.94 8.51
C VAL A 80 3.34 -23.74 9.28
N VAL A 81 2.45 -22.88 9.76
CA VAL A 81 2.84 -21.69 10.50
C VAL A 81 3.28 -22.12 11.89
N GLN A 82 4.55 -21.88 12.21
CA GLN A 82 5.05 -22.09 13.57
C GLN A 82 4.40 -21.05 14.49
N PRO A 83 3.85 -21.46 15.64
CA PRO A 83 3.26 -20.52 16.57
C PRO A 83 4.33 -19.54 17.07
N VAL A 84 4.10 -18.25 16.86
CA VAL A 84 4.95 -17.17 17.39
C VAL A 84 4.14 -16.42 18.43
N PRO A 85 4.30 -16.74 19.73
CA PRO A 85 3.49 -16.16 20.81
C PRO A 85 3.64 -14.64 20.92
N LEU A 86 4.78 -14.09 20.50
CA LEU A 86 5.12 -12.68 20.63
C LEU A 86 4.21 -11.74 19.80
N ILE A 87 3.64 -12.25 18.71
CA ILE A 87 2.73 -11.51 17.81
C ILE A 87 1.27 -11.95 17.97
N GLY A 88 0.96 -12.73 19.03
CA GLY A 88 -0.39 -13.23 19.29
C GLY A 88 -0.91 -14.25 18.27
N LEU A 89 -0.07 -14.73 17.35
CA LEU A 89 -0.44 -15.76 16.38
C LEU A 89 -0.50 -17.13 17.08
N LYS A 90 -1.72 -17.59 17.37
CA LYS A 90 -2.03 -18.97 17.76
C LYS A 90 -2.67 -19.70 16.58
N PRO A 91 -1.87 -20.18 15.60
CA PRO A 91 -2.42 -20.95 14.48
C PRO A 91 -3.10 -22.22 15.02
N LYS A 92 -4.32 -22.51 14.56
CA LYS A 92 -4.95 -23.82 14.80
C LYS A 92 -4.12 -24.90 14.10
N ALA A 93 -4.22 -26.15 14.58
CA ALA A 93 -3.56 -27.29 13.92
C ALA A 93 -3.93 -27.32 12.42
N ASN A 94 -2.93 -27.34 11.54
CA ASN A 94 -3.05 -27.27 10.06
C ASN A 94 -3.42 -25.92 9.43
N GLU A 95 -3.40 -24.78 10.13
CA GLU A 95 -3.48 -23.48 9.45
C GLU A 95 -2.15 -23.12 8.77
N GLY A 96 -2.20 -23.04 7.43
CA GLY A 96 -1.08 -22.60 6.59
C GLY A 96 -1.08 -21.08 6.35
N TRP A 97 0.03 -20.57 5.82
CA TRP A 97 0.22 -19.16 5.48
C TRP A 97 -0.85 -18.59 4.55
N LYS A 98 -1.52 -19.42 3.72
CA LYS A 98 -2.60 -18.98 2.84
C LYS A 98 -3.84 -18.51 3.60
N THR A 99 -4.28 -19.25 4.62
CA THR A 99 -5.44 -18.89 5.43
C THR A 99 -5.14 -17.64 6.25
N ILE A 100 -3.98 -17.61 6.92
CA ILE A 100 -3.56 -16.46 7.72
C ILE A 100 -3.39 -15.22 6.84
N GLY A 101 -2.74 -15.37 5.68
CA GLY A 101 -2.56 -14.28 4.73
C GLY A 101 -3.90 -13.74 4.19
N LEU A 102 -4.89 -14.60 3.96
CA LEU A 102 -6.22 -14.19 3.52
C LEU A 102 -7.01 -13.48 4.62
N THR A 103 -6.93 -13.96 5.87
CA THR A 103 -7.57 -13.31 7.02
C THR A 103 -6.92 -11.96 7.31
N LEU A 104 -5.60 -11.89 7.42
CA LEU A 104 -4.88 -10.63 7.65
C LEU A 104 -5.07 -9.65 6.49
N GLY A 105 -4.92 -10.12 5.25
CA GLY A 105 -5.15 -9.30 4.06
C GLY A 105 -6.58 -8.77 3.99
N GLY A 106 -7.56 -9.59 4.36
CA GLY A 106 -8.96 -9.19 4.45
C GLY A 106 -9.19 -8.10 5.50
N ILE A 107 -8.61 -8.26 6.71
CA ILE A 107 -8.68 -7.26 7.77
C ILE A 107 -8.04 -5.94 7.32
N ILE A 108 -6.83 -5.98 6.75
CA ILE A 108 -6.14 -4.78 6.25
C ILE A 108 -6.98 -4.08 5.17
N THR A 109 -7.53 -4.84 4.22
CA THR A 109 -8.37 -4.29 3.14
C THR A 109 -9.64 -3.65 3.70
N LEU A 110 -10.30 -4.29 4.66
CA LEU A 110 -11.52 -3.78 5.28
C LEU A 110 -11.25 -2.50 6.07
N VAL A 111 -10.21 -2.49 6.90
CA VAL A 111 -9.80 -1.30 7.68
C VAL A 111 -9.39 -0.16 6.75
N THR A 112 -8.60 -0.44 5.71
CA THR A 112 -8.19 0.57 4.73
C THR A 112 -9.40 1.15 4.01
N GLY A 113 -10.33 0.30 3.55
CA GLY A 113 -11.56 0.72 2.90
C GLY A 113 -12.42 1.60 3.82
N LEU A 114 -12.54 1.23 5.09
CA LEU A 114 -13.25 2.03 6.10
C LEU A 114 -12.60 3.40 6.30
N VAL A 115 -11.28 3.45 6.45
CA VAL A 115 -10.53 4.70 6.61
C VAL A 115 -10.72 5.59 5.38
N VAL A 116 -10.61 5.04 4.17
CA VAL A 116 -10.83 5.79 2.92
C VAL A 116 -12.26 6.32 2.84
N TYR A 117 -13.25 5.52 3.24
CA TYR A 117 -14.66 5.93 3.26
C TYR A 117 -14.89 7.09 4.23
N ILE A 118 -14.42 6.97 5.47
CA ILE A 118 -14.52 8.02 6.49
C ILE A 118 -13.79 9.29 6.04
N ASN A 119 -12.56 9.15 5.52
CA ASN A 119 -11.76 10.26 5.01
C ASN A 119 -12.49 11.00 3.87
N ARG A 120 -13.19 10.25 2.99
CA ARG A 120 -13.98 10.83 1.90
C ARG A 120 -15.18 11.64 2.41
N ILE A 121 -15.87 11.14 3.44
CA ILE A 121 -17.01 11.85 4.05
C ILE A 121 -16.54 13.10 4.78
N PHE A 122 -15.52 12.97 5.63
CA PHE A 122 -14.99 14.08 6.42
C PHE A 122 -14.47 15.21 5.51
N ARG A 123 -13.69 14.86 4.48
CA ARG A 123 -13.21 15.85 3.50
C ARG A 123 -14.33 16.52 2.71
N ARG A 124 -15.47 15.85 2.46
CA ARG A 124 -16.66 16.48 1.84
C ARG A 124 -17.38 17.41 2.81
N ALA A 125 -17.51 17.03 4.08
CA ALA A 125 -18.18 17.82 5.11
C ALA A 125 -17.49 19.17 5.34
N ASP A 126 -16.15 19.19 5.41
CA ASP A 126 -15.37 20.42 5.48
C ASP A 126 -15.62 21.34 4.28
N LEU A 127 -15.67 20.78 3.07
CA LEU A 127 -15.91 21.56 1.85
C LEU A 127 -17.32 22.18 1.81
N THR A 128 -18.34 21.49 2.34
CA THR A 128 -19.71 22.04 2.45
C THR A 128 -19.85 23.12 3.51
N VAL A 129 -19.11 23.00 4.62
CA VAL A 129 -19.08 24.03 5.68
C VAL A 129 -18.36 25.28 5.19
N LEU A 130 -17.28 25.12 4.40
CA LEU A 130 -16.54 26.22 3.79
C LEU A 130 -17.25 26.81 2.55
N SER A 131 -18.15 26.07 1.90
CA SER A 131 -18.93 26.56 0.75
C SER A 131 -20.20 27.34 1.12
N GLY A 132 -20.46 27.58 2.41
CA GLY A 132 -21.49 28.53 2.86
C GLY A 132 -22.94 28.04 2.80
N ASP A 133 -23.21 26.76 2.52
CA ASP A 133 -24.57 26.21 2.62
C ASP A 133 -24.86 25.76 4.06
N SER A 134 -25.07 26.73 4.94
CA SER A 134 -25.72 26.48 6.22
C SER A 134 -27.21 26.22 5.96
N PRO A 135 -27.84 25.17 6.51
CA PRO A 135 -29.28 25.03 6.43
C PRO A 135 -29.90 26.15 7.28
N HIS A 136 -30.39 27.20 6.62
CA HIS A 136 -31.18 28.25 7.25
C HIS A 136 -32.35 27.61 8.01
N PRO A 137 -32.46 27.75 9.34
CA PRO A 137 -33.71 27.46 10.02
C PRO A 137 -34.66 28.63 9.70
N SER A 138 -35.55 28.40 8.75
CA SER A 138 -36.65 29.29 8.41
C SER A 138 -37.73 29.23 9.50
N HIS A 139 -37.68 30.11 10.50
CA HIS A 139 -38.84 30.54 11.29
C HIS A 139 -38.55 31.94 11.87
N GLY A 140 -39.35 32.96 11.46
CA GLY A 140 -39.29 34.36 11.95
C GLY A 140 -40.04 34.54 13.28
N PRO A 141 -40.66 35.70 13.59
CA PRO A 141 -40.55 37.04 12.98
C PRO A 141 -40.32 38.18 14.02
N HIS A 142 -40.08 39.41 13.55
CA HIS A 142 -40.15 40.71 14.25
C HIS A 142 -39.31 40.92 15.54
N GLU A 143 -38.39 41.91 15.51
CA GLU A 143 -38.30 43.08 16.42
C GLU A 143 -37.32 44.07 15.75
N LEU A 144 -37.82 45.18 15.15
CA LEU A 144 -37.67 46.55 15.65
C LEU A 144 -36.24 46.87 16.14
N PHE A 145 -35.52 47.77 15.45
CA PHE A 145 -34.90 48.96 16.03
C PHE A 145 -34.21 49.80 14.92
N TYR A 146 -34.85 50.96 14.68
CA TYR A 146 -34.50 52.17 13.90
C TYR A 146 -34.43 52.08 12.36
#